data_AF-A0A6B0SK92-F1
#
_entry.id   AF-A0A6B0SK92-F1
#
_cell.length_a   1.000
_cell.length_b   1.000
_cell.length_c   1.000
_cell.angle_alpha   90.00
_cell.angle_beta   90.00
_cell.angle_gamma   90.00
#
_symmetry.space_group_name_H-M   'P 1'
#
loop_
_entity.id
_entity.type
_entity.pdbx_description
1 polymer ?
#
loop_
_entity_poly.entity_id
_entity_poly.type
_entity_poly.pdbx_seq_one_letter_code
_entity_poly.pdbx_strand_id
1 'polypeptide(L)'
;MPGFPDARHAVRIAVNELRVGWRKVRGKSTVQLLAAAAAILFGLVFTAAAAWGAHIAGATLAENPDDAATLAGLVPRRVRRSTCSWPAYLTAIQLGDIDARDGYLTTIPARDVVGGLLLAGYVRVVGYFAAPLVVAAAAFAVGAGAPLAFPARDAGRVRAHRDGVLVL
;
A
#
# COMPACT_ATOMS: atom_id res chain seq x y z
N MET A 1 18.42 -27.02 5.63
CA MET A 1 18.88 -26.42 4.35
C MET A 1 17.95 -25.26 4.02
N PRO A 2 18.47 -24.07 3.66
CA PRO A 2 17.99 -22.76 4.13
C PRO A 2 16.56 -22.41 3.68
N GLY A 3 15.75 -21.92 4.62
CA GLY A 3 14.28 -21.93 4.60
C GLY A 3 13.58 -20.72 3.98
N PHE A 4 14.16 -20.08 2.95
CA PHE A 4 13.54 -18.94 2.26
C PHE A 4 13.35 -19.19 0.75
N PRO A 5 12.31 -18.59 0.12
CA PRO A 5 12.09 -18.66 -1.33
C PRO A 5 13.24 -18.05 -2.13
N ASP A 6 13.49 -18.53 -3.36
CA ASP A 6 14.33 -17.80 -4.31
C ASP A 6 13.59 -16.54 -4.77
N ALA A 7 14.10 -15.37 -4.38
CA ALA A 7 13.52 -14.08 -4.72
C ALA A 7 13.35 -13.87 -6.23
N ARG A 8 14.30 -14.31 -7.05
CA ARG A 8 14.21 -14.15 -8.52
C ARG A 8 13.11 -15.01 -9.11
N HIS A 9 12.87 -16.17 -8.51
CA HIS A 9 11.84 -17.09 -8.96
C HIS A 9 10.45 -16.60 -8.50
N ALA A 10 10.32 -16.22 -7.23
CA ALA A 10 9.10 -15.64 -6.66
C ALA A 10 8.65 -14.37 -7.41
N VAL A 11 9.57 -13.48 -7.78
CA VAL A 11 9.25 -12.27 -8.56
C VAL A 11 8.70 -12.62 -9.94
N ARG A 12 9.28 -13.62 -10.63
CA ARG A 12 8.78 -14.05 -11.95
C ARG A 12 7.35 -14.61 -11.87
N ILE A 13 7.08 -15.40 -10.83
CA ILE A 13 5.73 -15.90 -10.54
C ILE A 13 4.79 -14.72 -10.29
N ALA A 14 5.19 -13.77 -9.43
CA ALA A 14 4.37 -12.59 -9.13
C ALA A 14 4.02 -11.76 -10.36
N VAL A 15 5.00 -11.50 -11.24
CA VAL A 15 4.78 -10.76 -12.50
C VAL A 15 3.82 -11.50 -13.43
N ASN A 16 3.96 -12.82 -13.55
CA ASN A 16 3.05 -13.62 -14.35
C ASN A 16 1.61 -13.55 -13.79
N GLU A 17 1.45 -13.67 -12.47
CA GLU A 17 0.15 -13.56 -11.80
C GLU A 17 -0.50 -12.19 -11.97
N LEU A 18 0.28 -11.11 -11.92
CA LEU A 18 -0.21 -9.77 -12.23
C LEU A 18 -0.67 -9.66 -13.69
N ARG A 19 0.09 -10.25 -14.63
CA ARG A 19 -0.26 -10.27 -16.06
C ARG A 19 -1.49 -11.12 -16.37
N VAL A 20 -1.64 -12.28 -15.73
CA VAL A 20 -2.85 -13.12 -15.82
C VAL A 20 -4.04 -12.36 -15.25
N GLY A 21 -3.90 -11.77 -14.06
CA GLY A 21 -4.93 -10.94 -13.46
C GLY A 21 -5.38 -9.79 -14.37
N TRP A 22 -4.43 -9.11 -15.02
CA TRP A 22 -4.73 -8.05 -15.99
C TRP A 22 -5.54 -8.55 -17.19
N ARG A 23 -5.18 -9.71 -17.75
CA ARG A 23 -5.94 -10.34 -18.84
C ARG A 23 -7.35 -10.73 -18.39
N LYS A 24 -7.50 -11.28 -17.17
CA LYS A 24 -8.81 -11.59 -16.57
C LYS A 24 -9.68 -10.33 -16.43
N VAL A 25 -9.11 -9.20 -16.00
CA VAL A 25 -9.83 -7.91 -15.91
C VAL A 25 -10.29 -7.42 -17.28
N ARG A 26 -9.43 -7.49 -18.31
CA ARG A 26 -9.78 -7.08 -19.68
C ARG A 26 -10.84 -7.96 -20.34
N GLY A 27 -10.95 -9.22 -19.94
CA GLY A 27 -11.94 -10.17 -20.45
C GLY A 27 -13.28 -10.15 -19.71
N LYS A 28 -13.49 -9.23 -18.75
CA LYS A 28 -14.71 -9.17 -17.95
C LYS A 28 -15.94 -8.82 -18.79
N SER A 29 -17.08 -9.43 -18.46
CA SER A 29 -18.37 -9.06 -19.03
C SER A 29 -18.82 -7.67 -18.57
N THR A 30 -19.74 -7.04 -19.31
CA THR A 30 -20.29 -5.71 -18.97
C THR A 30 -20.83 -5.64 -17.54
N VAL A 31 -21.51 -6.69 -17.07
CA VAL A 31 -22.03 -6.76 -15.69
C VAL A 31 -20.90 -6.73 -14.65
N GLN A 32 -19.80 -7.45 -14.91
CA GLN A 32 -18.64 -7.45 -14.03
C GLN A 32 -17.87 -6.12 -14.06
N LEU A 33 -17.89 -5.41 -15.20
CA LEU A 33 -17.35 -4.06 -15.31
C LEU A 33 -18.20 -3.05 -14.53
N LEU A 34 -19.53 -3.15 -14.60
CA LEU A 34 -20.43 -2.31 -13.80
C LEU A 34 -20.26 -2.55 -12.29
N ALA A 35 -20.13 -3.81 -11.87
CA ALA A 35 -19.83 -4.14 -10.48
C ALA A 35 -18.47 -3.57 -10.04
N ALA A 36 -17.46 -3.61 -10.91
CA ALA A 36 -16.17 -2.98 -10.64
C ALA A 36 -16.28 -1.45 -10.54
N ALA A 37 -17.06 -0.81 -11.40
CA ALA A 37 -17.32 0.62 -11.34
C ALA A 37 -18.03 1.03 -10.04
N ALA A 38 -19.02 0.24 -9.59
CA ALA A 38 -19.68 0.46 -8.31
C ALA A 38 -18.69 0.34 -7.14
N ALA A 39 -17.82 -0.68 -7.15
CA ALA A 39 -16.78 -0.84 -6.14
C ALA A 39 -15.80 0.34 -6.12
N ILE A 40 -15.42 0.86 -7.29
CA ILE A 40 -14.58 2.06 -7.41
C ILE A 40 -15.31 3.27 -6.81
N LEU A 41 -16.59 3.47 -7.11
CA LEU A 41 -17.38 4.58 -6.56
C LEU A 41 -17.45 4.52 -5.03
N PHE A 42 -17.71 3.34 -4.44
CA PHE A 42 -17.62 3.16 -3.00
C PHE A 42 -16.23 3.47 -2.46
N GLY A 43 -15.18 3.05 -3.17
CA GLY A 43 -13.79 3.37 -2.84
C GLY A 43 -13.52 4.88 -2.84
N LEU A 44 -14.10 5.63 -3.77
CA LEU A 44 -14.00 7.09 -3.82
C LEU A 44 -14.70 7.76 -2.64
N VAL A 45 -15.93 7.33 -2.31
CA VAL A 45 -16.67 7.82 -1.13
C VAL A 45 -15.89 7.53 0.16
N PHE A 46 -15.38 6.31 0.30
CA PHE A 46 -14.53 5.93 1.42
C PHE A 46 -13.27 6.81 1.51
N THR A 47 -12.61 7.07 0.37
CA THR A 47 -11.42 7.92 0.31
C THR A 47 -11.73 9.36 0.73
N ALA A 48 -12.86 9.91 0.28
CA ALA A 48 -13.31 11.25 0.67
C ALA A 48 -13.57 11.32 2.18
N ALA A 49 -14.26 10.33 2.75
CA ALA A 49 -14.52 10.26 4.18
C ALA A 49 -13.22 10.11 5.00
N ALA A 50 -12.29 9.28 4.53
CA ALA A 50 -10.97 9.11 5.15
C ALA A 50 -10.14 10.40 5.10
N ALA A 51 -10.16 11.10 3.96
CA ALA A 51 -9.47 12.37 3.79
C ALA A 51 -10.07 13.46 4.70
N TRP A 52 -11.39 13.53 4.80
CA TRP A 52 -12.07 14.44 5.73
C TRP A 52 -11.70 14.14 7.19
N GLY A 53 -11.74 12.87 7.60
CA GLY A 53 -11.31 12.46 8.94
C GLY A 53 -9.83 12.79 9.21
N ALA A 54 -8.97 12.63 8.21
CA ALA A 54 -7.56 12.97 8.29
C ALA A 54 -7.34 14.48 8.42
N HIS A 55 -8.12 15.30 7.71
CA HIS A 55 -8.10 16.75 7.85
C HIS A 55 -8.48 17.20 9.27
N ILE A 56 -9.58 16.68 9.81
CA ILE A 56 -9.98 16.95 11.20
C ILE A 56 -8.88 16.52 12.17
N ALA A 57 -8.31 15.32 12.00
CA ALA A 57 -7.22 14.85 12.84
C ALA A 57 -6.00 15.77 12.80
N GLY A 58 -5.65 16.31 11.63
CA GLY A 58 -4.59 17.31 11.47
C GLY A 58 -4.91 18.60 12.22
N ALA A 59 -6.14 19.11 12.10
CA ALA A 59 -6.57 20.32 12.80
C ALA A 59 -6.54 20.14 14.33
N THR A 60 -7.03 19.00 14.83
CA THR A 60 -6.96 18.69 16.26
C THR A 60 -5.54 18.57 16.79
N LEU A 61 -4.59 18.09 15.99
CA LEU A 61 -3.17 18.05 16.36
C LEU A 61 -2.58 19.46 16.49
N ALA A 62 -2.99 20.38 15.61
CA ALA A 62 -2.55 21.78 15.68
C ALA A 62 -3.11 22.49 16.92
N GLU A 63 -4.35 22.17 17.31
CA GLU A 63 -5.01 22.75 18.49
C GLU A 63 -4.54 22.11 19.81
N ASN A 64 -4.32 20.80 19.85
CA ASN A 64 -4.03 20.02 21.06
C ASN A 64 -2.92 18.98 20.79
N PRO A 65 -1.64 19.40 20.83
CA PRO A 65 -0.52 18.54 20.44
C PRO A 65 -0.30 17.34 21.37
N ASP A 66 -0.60 17.48 22.67
CA ASP A 66 -0.32 16.46 23.69
C ASP A 66 -1.27 15.25 23.59
N ASP A 67 -2.56 15.47 23.29
CA ASP A 67 -3.55 14.40 23.09
C ASP A 67 -3.29 13.62 21.79
N ALA A 68 -2.84 14.32 20.75
CA ALA A 68 -2.57 13.75 19.45
C ALA A 68 -1.31 12.85 19.42
N ALA A 69 -0.34 13.07 20.33
CA ALA A 69 0.84 12.22 20.46
C ALA A 69 0.49 10.76 20.79
N THR A 70 -0.58 10.54 21.57
CA THR A 70 -1.08 9.20 21.91
C THR A 70 -1.67 8.48 20.68
N LEU A 71 -2.38 9.23 19.83
CA LEU A 71 -2.97 8.71 18.59
C LEU A 71 -1.92 8.47 17.49
N ALA A 72 -0.88 9.30 17.43
CA ALA A 72 0.22 9.19 16.47
C ALA A 72 0.97 7.84 16.56
N GLY A 73 1.02 7.21 17.74
CA GLY A 73 1.60 5.88 17.91
C GLY A 73 0.68 4.73 17.46
N LEU A 74 -0.64 4.92 17.52
CA LEU A 74 -1.65 3.88 17.24
C LEU A 74 -1.94 3.74 15.74
N VAL A 75 -1.95 4.85 15.01
CA VAL A 75 -2.29 4.87 13.58
C VAL A 75 -1.28 4.06 12.74
N PRO A 76 0.05 4.28 12.82
CA PRO A 76 1.01 3.49 12.06
C PRO A 76 0.98 2.00 12.42
N ARG A 77 0.70 1.67 13.69
CA ARG A 77 0.55 0.28 14.15
C ARG A 77 -0.67 -0.40 13.51
N ARG A 78 -1.81 0.29 13.44
CA ARG A 78 -3.02 -0.22 12.79
C ARG A 78 -2.83 -0.37 11.28
N VAL A 79 -2.27 0.64 10.62
CA VAL A 79 -1.97 0.59 9.18
C VAL A 79 -1.04 -0.58 8.86
N ARG A 80 0.08 -0.71 9.58
CA ARG A 80 1.02 -1.82 9.41
C ARG A 80 0.35 -3.18 9.60
N ARG A 81 -0.46 -3.34 10.66
CA ARG A 81 -1.16 -4.59 10.92
C ARG A 81 -2.08 -4.95 9.76
N SER A 82 -2.91 -4.01 9.32
CA SER A 82 -3.84 -4.21 8.21
C SER A 82 -3.12 -4.52 6.90
N THR A 83 -2.07 -3.78 6.55
CA THR A 83 -1.28 -3.98 5.32
C THR A 83 -0.52 -5.31 5.33
N CYS A 84 -0.11 -5.82 6.49
CA CYS A 84 0.52 -7.14 6.58
C CYS A 84 -0.49 -8.29 6.55
N SER A 85 -1.59 -8.18 7.31
CA SER A 85 -2.54 -9.28 7.46
C SER A 85 -3.45 -9.45 6.24
N TRP A 86 -3.80 -8.36 5.57
CA TRP A 86 -4.78 -8.38 4.48
C TRP A 86 -4.28 -9.11 3.22
N PRO A 87 -3.07 -8.85 2.68
CA PRO A 87 -2.53 -9.63 1.57
C PRO A 87 -2.30 -11.10 1.95
N ALA A 88 -1.89 -11.38 3.19
CA ALA A 88 -1.74 -12.74 3.68
C ALA A 88 -3.08 -13.48 3.68
N TYR A 89 -4.16 -12.84 4.13
CA TYR A 89 -5.53 -13.36 4.08
C TYR A 89 -6.01 -13.60 2.64
N LEU A 90 -5.82 -12.63 1.75
CA LEU A 90 -6.20 -12.78 0.34
C LEU A 90 -5.40 -13.88 -0.36
N THR A 91 -4.13 -14.05 0.00
CA THR A 91 -3.29 -15.12 -0.51
C THR A 91 -3.77 -16.47 0.01
N ALA A 92 -4.13 -16.57 1.29
CA ALA A 92 -4.72 -17.78 1.87
C ALA A 92 -6.03 -18.18 1.16
N ILE A 93 -6.87 -17.22 0.76
CA ILE A 93 -8.07 -17.48 -0.05
C ILE A 93 -7.69 -17.96 -1.46
N GLN A 94 -6.71 -17.32 -2.11
CA GLN A 94 -6.25 -17.71 -3.46
C GLN A 94 -5.57 -19.09 -3.47
N LEU A 95 -4.92 -19.50 -2.38
CA LEU A 95 -4.40 -20.86 -2.18
C LEU A 95 -5.51 -21.92 -2.12
N GLY A 96 -6.74 -21.52 -1.78
CA GLY A 96 -7.93 -22.37 -1.84
C GLY A 96 -8.51 -22.50 -3.25
N ASP A 97 -8.10 -21.65 -4.19
CA ASP A 97 -8.53 -21.68 -5.59
C ASP A 97 -7.70 -22.69 -6.40
N ILE A 98 -8.35 -23.44 -7.27
CA ILE A 98 -7.86 -24.71 -7.84
C ILE A 98 -6.62 -24.50 -8.74
N ASP A 99 -6.52 -23.33 -9.40
CA ASP A 99 -5.37 -22.96 -10.26
C ASP A 99 -4.03 -22.97 -9.49
N ALA A 100 -4.04 -22.68 -8.17
CA ALA A 100 -2.83 -22.69 -7.34
C ALA A 100 -2.42 -24.13 -6.92
N ARG A 101 -3.40 -25.05 -6.81
CA ARG A 101 -3.12 -26.47 -6.51
C ARG A 101 -2.48 -27.19 -7.69
N ASP A 102 -2.87 -26.86 -8.92
CA ASP A 102 -2.24 -27.42 -10.12
C ASP A 102 -0.77 -27.00 -10.24
N GLY A 103 -0.42 -25.80 -9.74
CA GLY A 103 0.97 -25.37 -9.60
C GLY A 103 1.81 -26.25 -8.67
N TYR A 104 1.22 -26.88 -7.64
CA TYR A 104 1.91 -27.82 -6.75
C TYR A 104 2.14 -29.20 -7.39
N LEU A 105 1.43 -29.52 -8.48
CA LEU A 105 1.67 -30.73 -9.27
C LEU A 105 2.76 -30.54 -10.32
N THR A 106 3.24 -29.30 -10.51
CA THR A 106 4.40 -28.99 -11.35
C THR A 106 5.70 -29.11 -10.55
N THR A 107 6.85 -29.23 -11.23
CA THR A 107 8.19 -29.39 -10.63
C THR A 107 8.69 -28.16 -9.85
N ILE A 108 7.82 -27.19 -9.55
CA ILE A 108 8.17 -25.93 -8.90
C ILE A 108 8.08 -26.10 -7.36
N PRO A 109 9.10 -25.67 -6.60
CA PRO A 109 9.04 -25.69 -5.14
C PRO A 109 7.87 -24.86 -4.58
N ALA A 110 7.06 -25.46 -3.71
CA ALA A 110 5.88 -24.82 -3.12
C ALA A 110 6.15 -23.46 -2.46
N ARG A 111 7.34 -23.28 -1.86
CA ARG A 111 7.77 -22.04 -1.20
C ARG A 111 7.91 -20.86 -2.18
N ASP A 112 8.36 -21.11 -3.41
CA ASP A 112 8.54 -20.05 -4.42
C ASP A 112 7.19 -19.59 -4.96
N VAL A 113 6.24 -20.53 -5.10
CA VAL A 113 4.85 -20.26 -5.45
C VAL A 113 4.17 -19.40 -4.39
N VAL A 114 4.27 -19.80 -3.12
CA VAL A 114 3.69 -19.02 -2.00
C VAL A 114 4.31 -17.62 -1.92
N GLY A 115 5.63 -17.51 -2.05
CA GLY A 115 6.34 -16.23 -2.07
C GLY A 115 5.89 -15.33 -3.22
N GLY A 116 5.72 -15.88 -4.42
CA GLY A 116 5.25 -15.14 -5.60
C GLY A 116 3.80 -14.70 -5.49
N LEU A 117 2.90 -15.56 -4.99
CA LEU A 117 1.49 -15.22 -4.75
C LEU A 117 1.34 -14.15 -3.67
N LEU A 118 2.09 -14.28 -2.56
CA LEU A 118 2.12 -13.25 -1.51
C LEU A 118 2.59 -11.92 -2.08
N LEU A 119 3.70 -11.91 -2.85
CA LEU A 119 4.23 -10.69 -3.46
C LEU A 119 3.23 -10.04 -4.43
N ALA A 120 2.58 -10.83 -5.30
CA ALA A 120 1.53 -10.34 -6.18
C ALA A 120 0.34 -9.76 -5.41
N GLY A 121 -0.06 -10.42 -4.31
CA GLY A 121 -1.08 -9.94 -3.39
C GLY A 121 -0.71 -8.59 -2.77
N TYR A 122 0.52 -8.45 -2.26
CA TYR A 122 1.03 -7.19 -1.72
C TYR A 122 1.02 -6.07 -2.76
N VAL A 123 1.50 -6.32 -3.98
CA VAL A 123 1.52 -5.32 -5.05
C VAL A 123 0.10 -4.85 -5.39
N ARG A 124 -0.88 -5.77 -5.48
CA ARG A 124 -2.29 -5.40 -5.72
C ARG A 124 -2.88 -4.56 -4.59
N VAL A 125 -2.64 -4.95 -3.33
CA VAL A 125 -3.14 -4.23 -2.16
C VAL A 125 -2.50 -2.85 -2.06
N VAL A 126 -1.18 -2.76 -2.21
CA VAL A 126 -0.46 -1.48 -2.23
C VAL A 126 -0.97 -0.59 -3.37
N GLY A 127 -1.13 -1.13 -4.57
CA GLY A 127 -1.67 -0.39 -5.71
C GLY A 127 -3.08 0.16 -5.46
N TYR A 128 -3.93 -0.60 -4.75
CA TYR A 128 -5.30 -0.19 -4.43
C TYR A 128 -5.36 0.90 -3.35
N PHE A 129 -4.51 0.82 -2.33
CA PHE A 129 -4.54 1.75 -1.19
C PHE A 129 -3.57 2.93 -1.29
N ALA A 130 -2.62 2.91 -2.22
CA ALA A 130 -1.63 3.99 -2.36
C ALA A 130 -2.28 5.35 -2.59
N ALA A 131 -3.20 5.46 -3.56
CA ALA A 131 -3.85 6.74 -3.86
C ALA A 131 -4.70 7.27 -2.68
N PRO A 132 -5.59 6.47 -2.05
CA PRO A 132 -6.32 6.93 -0.86
C PRO A 132 -5.42 7.37 0.30
N LEU A 133 -4.31 6.66 0.54
CA LEU A 133 -3.35 7.02 1.59
C LEU A 133 -2.64 8.35 1.29
N VAL A 134 -2.24 8.58 0.03
CA VAL A 134 -1.64 9.85 -0.38
C VAL A 134 -2.63 11.00 -0.20
N VAL A 135 -3.88 10.82 -0.64
CA VAL A 135 -4.93 11.84 -0.47
C VAL A 135 -5.21 12.12 1.00
N ALA A 136 -5.34 11.09 1.83
CA ALA A 136 -5.60 11.25 3.26
C ALA A 136 -4.44 11.95 3.96
N ALA A 137 -3.19 11.61 3.62
CA ALA A 137 -2.03 12.23 4.24
C ALA A 137 -1.83 13.69 3.77
N ALA A 138 -2.21 14.03 2.53
CA ALA A 138 -2.29 15.42 2.06
C ALA A 138 -3.32 16.21 2.88
N ALA A 139 -4.53 15.64 3.04
CA ALA A 139 -5.60 16.27 3.81
C ALA A 139 -5.22 16.49 5.27
N PHE A 140 -4.50 15.54 5.87
CA PHE A 140 -3.92 15.68 7.20
C PHE A 140 -2.91 16.83 7.28
N ALA A 141 -1.96 16.91 6.34
CA ALA A 141 -0.96 17.97 6.31
C ALA A 141 -1.60 19.36 6.16
N VAL A 142 -2.65 19.46 5.34
CA VAL A 142 -3.48 20.68 5.22
C VAL A 142 -4.18 21.00 6.54
N GLY A 143 -4.79 20.01 7.20
CA GLY A 143 -5.44 20.19 8.51
C GLY A 143 -4.48 20.66 9.60
N ALA A 144 -3.25 20.16 9.60
CA ALA A 144 -2.21 20.54 10.55
C ALA A 144 -1.57 21.91 10.27
N GLY A 145 -2.03 22.66 9.25
CA GLY A 145 -1.46 23.95 8.88
C GLY A 145 -0.08 23.86 8.22
N ALA A 146 0.37 22.67 7.82
CA ALA A 146 1.68 22.42 7.24
C ALA A 146 1.60 21.77 5.83
N PRO A 147 0.94 22.41 4.84
CA PRO A 147 0.70 21.81 3.53
C PRO A 147 2.00 21.53 2.75
N LEU A 148 3.07 22.31 2.99
CA LEU A 148 4.38 22.15 2.37
C LEU A 148 5.17 20.95 2.89
N ALA A 149 4.78 20.35 4.02
CA ALA A 149 5.40 19.13 4.52
C ALA A 149 5.08 17.91 3.63
N PHE A 150 4.08 18.02 2.75
CA PHE A 150 3.55 16.90 1.96
C PHE A 150 4.25 16.64 0.61
N PRO A 151 5.36 17.35 0.29
CA PRO A 151 6.44 16.67 -0.42
C PRO A 151 7.87 17.04 0.04
N ALA A 152 8.06 17.67 1.20
CA ALA A 152 9.39 18.07 1.67
C ALA A 152 10.19 16.91 2.31
N ARG A 153 10.45 15.87 1.53
CA ARG A 153 11.63 15.02 1.67
C ARG A 153 12.22 14.89 0.27
N ASP A 154 13.06 15.87 -0.10
CA ASP A 154 14.16 15.80 -1.11
C ASP A 154 14.55 17.14 -1.78
N ALA A 155 14.35 18.29 -1.12
CA ALA A 155 15.03 19.53 -1.50
C ALA A 155 15.78 20.10 -0.29
N GLY A 156 17.00 19.61 -0.05
CA GLY A 156 17.87 20.16 1.00
C GLY A 156 18.90 19.22 1.62
N ARG A 157 19.35 18.18 0.90
CA ARG A 157 20.54 17.39 1.28
C ARG A 157 21.59 17.34 0.17
N VAL A 158 21.93 18.48 -0.43
CA VAL A 158 23.23 18.65 -1.11
C VAL A 158 23.68 20.12 -1.02
N ARG A 159 24.44 20.43 0.03
CA ARG A 159 25.67 21.24 0.01
C ARG A 159 26.18 21.40 1.44
N ALA A 160 26.86 20.37 1.91
CA ALA A 160 27.89 20.57 2.92
C ALA A 160 29.10 21.23 2.23
N HIS A 161 29.69 22.21 2.92
CA HIS A 161 31.13 22.51 2.91
C HIS A 161 31.75 23.14 1.64
N ARG A 162 31.68 24.47 1.56
CA ARG A 162 32.62 25.45 0.94
C ARG A 162 31.91 26.80 1.09
N ASP A 163 32.28 27.73 1.94
CA ASP A 163 33.63 28.15 2.33
C ASP A 163 33.58 28.69 3.75
N GLY A 164 34.61 28.36 4.54
CA GLY A 164 34.88 29.10 5.75
C GLY A 164 35.30 30.52 5.39
N VAL A 165 34.82 31.50 6.16
CA VAL A 165 35.60 32.56 6.82
C VAL A 165 34.62 33.40 7.65
N LEU A 166 34.99 33.57 8.93
CA LEU A 166 34.42 34.48 9.93
C LEU A 166 34.32 35.94 9.42
N VAL A 167 33.45 36.75 10.03
CA VAL A 167 33.81 37.96 10.80
C VAL A 167 32.55 38.66 11.33
N LEU A 168 32.59 38.90 12.66
CA LEU A 168 31.73 39.70 13.57
C LEU A 168 30.31 39.17 13.87
#